data_AF-A0A7I9YPE6-F1
#
_entry.id   AF-A0A7I9YPE6-F1
#
_cell.length_a   1.000
_cell.length_b   1.000
_cell.length_c   1.000
_cell.angle_alpha   90.00
_cell.angle_beta   90.00
_cell.angle_gamma   90.00
#
_symmetry.space_group_name_H-M   'P 1'
#
loop_
_entity.id
_entity.type
_entity.pdbx_description
1 polymer ?
#
loop_
_entity_poly.entity_id
_entity_poly.type
_entity_poly.pdbx_seq_one_letter_code
_entity_poly.pdbx_strand_id
1 'polypeptide(L)'
;MSAGEELRAVMDEALARVSPQLVWDEREQVALDAACAAADRIERLTSIANTEGIEPTELVKVSAELRMLEKHQTDMLARLSFTTEPAKSARHQRAVNARWQRRDAEWAAAREGSA
;
A
#
# COMPACT_ATOMS: atom_id res chain seq x y z
N MET A 1 -1.10 -10.32 20.68
CA MET A 1 -1.04 -9.23 19.70
C MET A 1 0.38 -9.20 19.18
N SER A 2 0.60 -9.45 17.90
CA SER A 2 1.93 -9.34 17.28
C SER A 2 2.22 -7.90 16.87
N ALA A 3 3.48 -7.59 16.55
CA ALA A 3 3.87 -6.27 16.04
C ALA A 3 3.11 -5.90 14.75
N GLY A 4 2.82 -6.86 13.88
CA GLY A 4 2.00 -6.67 12.69
C GLY A 4 0.53 -6.37 13.01
N GLU A 5 -0.05 -7.07 13.98
CA GLU A 5 -1.43 -6.80 14.43
C GLU A 5 -1.56 -5.39 15.04
N GLU A 6 -0.56 -4.95 15.81
CA GLU A 6 -0.50 -3.60 16.36
C GLU A 6 -0.39 -2.55 15.25
N LEU A 7 0.52 -2.74 14.29
CA LEU A 7 0.66 -1.85 13.14
C LEU A 7 -0.66 -1.73 12.36
N ARG A 8 -1.35 -2.85 12.12
CA ARG A 8 -2.65 -2.87 11.45
C ARG A 8 -3.67 -2.02 12.20
N ALA A 9 -3.77 -2.20 13.52
CA ALA A 9 -4.69 -1.43 14.35
C ALA A 9 -4.40 0.08 14.29
N VAL A 10 -3.12 0.48 14.36
CA VAL A 10 -2.72 1.90 14.26
C VAL A 10 -3.07 2.50 12.91
N MET A 11 -2.87 1.75 11.81
CA MET A 11 -3.21 2.22 10.47
C MET A 11 -4.74 2.31 10.27
N ASP A 12 -5.49 1.31 10.73
CA ASP A 12 -6.96 1.32 10.65
C ASP A 12 -7.55 2.48 11.48
N GLU A 13 -7.00 2.76 12.67
CA GLU A 13 -7.37 3.93 13.46
C GLU A 13 -7.03 5.23 12.72
N ALA A 14 -5.86 5.31 12.09
CA ALA A 14 -5.46 6.48 11.31
C ALA A 14 -6.40 6.73 10.12
N LEU A 15 -6.83 5.68 9.41
CA LEU A 15 -7.79 5.78 8.31
C LEU A 15 -9.16 6.27 8.83
N ALA A 16 -9.64 5.70 9.92
CA ALA A 16 -10.92 6.09 10.53
C ALA A 16 -10.94 7.55 11.00
N ARG A 17 -9.79 8.06 11.50
CA ARG A 17 -9.64 9.49 11.86
C ARG A 17 -9.73 10.43 10.65
N VAL A 18 -9.31 9.98 9.46
CA VAL A 18 -9.45 10.75 8.22
C VAL A 18 -10.91 10.76 7.77
N SER A 19 -11.53 9.58 7.68
CA SER A 19 -12.97 9.45 7.44
C SER A 19 -13.41 8.02 7.74
N PRO A 20 -14.51 7.83 8.49
CA PRO A 20 -15.04 6.49 8.80
C PRO A 20 -15.66 5.79 7.59
N GLN A 21 -15.81 6.47 6.44
CA GLN A 21 -16.29 5.88 5.18
C GLN A 21 -15.14 5.40 4.28
N LEU A 22 -13.89 5.78 4.58
CA LEU A 22 -12.74 5.30 3.83
C LEU A 22 -12.45 3.86 4.21
N VAL A 23 -12.08 3.09 3.19
CA VAL A 23 -11.63 1.71 3.30
C VAL A 23 -10.36 1.57 2.46
N TRP A 24 -9.43 0.74 2.93
CA TRP A 24 -8.24 0.40 2.16
C TRP A 24 -8.64 -0.27 0.85
N ASP A 25 -8.11 0.22 -0.26
CA ASP A 25 -8.26 -0.47 -1.54
C ASP A 25 -7.43 -1.77 -1.58
N GLU A 26 -7.63 -2.60 -2.60
CA GLU A 26 -6.93 -3.89 -2.72
C GLU A 26 -5.40 -3.74 -2.74
N ARG A 27 -4.88 -2.69 -3.37
CA ARG A 27 -3.44 -2.44 -3.46
C ARG A 27 -2.89 -2.00 -2.10
N GLU A 28 -3.62 -1.16 -1.39
CA GLU A 28 -3.29 -0.69 -0.06
C GLU A 28 -3.33 -1.82 0.95
N GLN A 29 -4.30 -2.74 0.85
CA GLN A 29 -4.35 -3.95 1.67
C GLN A 29 -3.11 -4.81 1.46
N VAL A 30 -2.71 -5.07 0.21
CA VAL A 30 -1.48 -5.84 -0.09
C VAL A 30 -0.24 -5.16 0.49
N ALA A 31 -0.13 -3.83 0.38
CA ALA A 31 1.00 -3.08 0.95
C ALA A 31 0.99 -3.14 2.48
N LEU A 32 -0.18 -2.99 3.10
CA LEU A 32 -0.35 -3.03 4.55
C LEU A 32 -0.05 -4.43 5.11
N ASP A 33 -0.54 -5.48 4.46
CA ASP A 33 -0.27 -6.87 4.85
C ASP A 33 1.23 -7.18 4.75
N ALA A 34 1.91 -6.71 3.70
CA ALA A 34 3.36 -6.84 3.56
C ALA A 34 4.12 -6.08 4.67
N ALA A 35 3.67 -4.87 5.02
CA ALA A 35 4.25 -4.09 6.11
C ALA A 35 4.05 -4.78 7.48
N CYS A 36 2.89 -5.40 7.71
CA CYS A 36 2.59 -6.15 8.94
C CYS A 36 3.47 -7.40 9.04
N ALA A 37 3.61 -8.16 7.95
CA ALA A 37 4.49 -9.33 7.91
C ALA A 37 5.96 -8.97 8.16
N ALA A 38 6.41 -7.80 7.66
CA ALA A 38 7.72 -7.25 7.96
C ALA A 38 7.87 -6.88 9.45
N ALA A 39 6.86 -6.25 10.05
CA ALA A 39 6.83 -5.91 11.47
C ALA A 39 7.00 -7.16 12.36
N ASP A 40 6.24 -8.22 12.08
CA ASP A 40 6.35 -9.50 12.82
C ASP A 40 7.75 -10.11 12.69
N ARG A 41 8.38 -9.98 11.52
CA ARG A 41 9.74 -10.50 11.30
C ARG A 41 10.78 -9.65 12.00
N ILE A 42 10.62 -8.33 12.05
CA ILE A 42 11.45 -7.41 12.82
C ILE A 42 11.39 -7.78 14.31
N GLU A 43 10.19 -8.00 14.85
CA GLU A 43 10.00 -8.41 16.25
C GLU A 43 10.77 -9.71 16.56
N ARG A 44 10.59 -10.75 15.73
CA ARG A 44 11.31 -12.03 15.89
C ARG A 44 12.82 -11.87 15.82
N LEU A 45 13.33 -11.13 14.84
CA LEU A 45 14.77 -10.93 14.66
C LEU A 45 15.38 -10.05 15.74
N THR A 46 14.62 -9.09 16.27
CA THR A 46 15.04 -8.28 17.42
C THR A 46 15.18 -9.15 18.66
N SER A 47 14.25 -10.09 18.88
CA SER A 47 14.38 -11.09 19.96
C SER A 47 15.64 -11.96 19.81
N ILE A 48 15.96 -12.40 18.58
CA ILE A 48 17.19 -13.15 18.30
C ILE A 48 18.43 -12.30 18.57
N ALA A 49 18.46 -11.06 18.06
CA ALA A 49 19.60 -10.14 18.25
C ALA A 49 19.90 -9.84 19.73
N ASN A 50 18.87 -9.90 20.59
CA ASN A 50 18.97 -9.68 22.03
C ASN A 50 19.26 -10.96 22.82
N THR A 51 19.47 -12.10 22.17
CA THR A 51 19.81 -13.36 22.85
C THR A 51 21.23 -13.29 23.39
N GLU A 52 21.41 -13.62 24.67
CA GLU A 52 22.73 -13.71 25.28
C GLU A 52 23.59 -14.77 24.59
N GLY A 53 24.85 -14.44 24.29
CA GLY A 53 25.76 -15.36 23.61
C GLY A 53 25.55 -15.49 22.10
N ILE A 54 24.79 -14.58 21.48
CA ILE A 54 24.74 -14.50 20.02
C ILE A 54 26.15 -14.26 19.45
N GLU A 55 26.54 -15.09 18.48
CA GLU A 55 27.85 -14.99 17.85
C GLU A 55 27.94 -13.68 17.04
N PRO A 56 29.08 -12.95 17.06
CA PRO A 56 29.22 -11.69 16.35
C PRO A 56 28.91 -11.80 14.85
N THR A 57 29.23 -12.93 14.21
CA THR A 57 28.94 -13.16 12.80
C THR A 57 27.45 -13.36 12.51
N GLU A 58 26.70 -13.92 13.45
CA GLU A 58 25.25 -14.05 13.38
C GLU A 58 24.57 -12.70 13.63
N LEU A 59 25.04 -11.95 14.62
CA LEU A 59 24.55 -10.61 14.92
C LEU A 59 24.65 -9.67 13.71
N VAL A 60 25.75 -9.74 12.94
CA VAL A 60 25.90 -8.95 11.70
C VAL A 60 24.84 -9.32 10.66
N LYS A 61 24.53 -10.62 10.49
CA LYS A 61 23.51 -11.09 9.55
C LYS A 61 22.12 -10.64 9.96
N VAL A 62 21.78 -10.81 11.25
CA VAL A 62 20.49 -10.36 11.81
C VAL A 62 20.35 -8.84 11.68
N SER A 63 21.40 -8.09 11.96
CA SER A 63 21.40 -6.63 11.81
C SER A 63 21.21 -6.18 10.37
N ALA A 64 21.77 -6.91 9.39
CA ALA A 64 21.58 -6.60 7.98
C ALA A 64 20.13 -6.84 7.55
N GLU A 65 19.54 -7.96 7.98
CA GLU A 65 18.15 -8.30 7.71
C GLU A 65 17.17 -7.31 8.36
N LEU A 66 17.41 -6.91 9.62
CA LEU A 66 16.61 -5.91 10.32
C LEU A 66 16.53 -4.60 9.52
N ARG A 67 17.67 -4.06 9.07
CA ARG A 67 17.70 -2.82 8.26
C ARG A 67 16.93 -2.95 6.95
N MET A 68 17.00 -4.12 6.32
CA MET A 68 16.26 -4.36 5.07
C MET A 68 14.76 -4.44 5.31
N LEU A 69 14.32 -5.03 6.42
CA LEU A 69 12.91 -5.12 6.78
C LEU A 69 12.35 -3.76 7.23
N GLU A 70 13.10 -2.99 7.99
CA GLU A 70 12.73 -1.61 8.37
C GLU A 70 12.53 -0.73 7.14
N LYS A 71 13.45 -0.83 6.18
CA LYS A 71 13.30 -0.17 4.88
C LYS A 71 12.06 -0.68 4.14
N HIS A 72 11.87 -1.99 4.04
CA HIS A 72 10.73 -2.58 3.34
C HIS A 72 9.39 -2.13 3.95
N GLN A 73 9.29 -2.14 5.28
CA GLN A 73 8.12 -1.65 6.01
C GLN A 73 7.87 -0.18 5.67
N THR A 74 8.89 0.67 5.74
CA THR A 74 8.79 2.10 5.37
C THR A 74 8.32 2.27 3.92
N ASP A 75 8.91 1.53 2.99
CA ASP A 75 8.56 1.59 1.56
C ASP A 75 7.12 1.14 1.31
N MET A 76 6.61 0.14 2.05
CA MET A 76 5.22 -0.32 1.93
C MET A 76 4.24 0.69 2.52
N LEU A 77 4.52 1.23 3.70
CA LEU A 77 3.67 2.26 4.32
C LEU A 77 3.61 3.54 3.49
N ALA A 78 4.70 3.91 2.82
CA ALA A 78 4.73 5.05 1.90
C ALA A 78 3.81 4.89 0.67
N ARG A 79 3.30 3.69 0.39
CA ARG A 79 2.35 3.43 -0.70
C ARG A 79 0.89 3.67 -0.31
N LEU A 80 0.59 3.84 0.97
CA LEU A 80 -0.76 4.07 1.48
C LEU A 80 -1.19 5.51 1.24
N SER A 81 -2.44 5.72 0.82
CA SER A 81 -3.01 7.04 0.59
C SER A 81 -4.05 7.37 1.66
N PHE A 82 -3.73 8.33 2.52
CA PHE A 82 -4.67 8.87 3.50
C PHE A 82 -5.51 10.04 2.95
N THR A 83 -5.63 10.15 1.62
CA THR A 83 -6.29 11.30 1.01
C THR A 83 -7.78 11.06 0.80
N THR A 84 -8.59 12.04 1.19
CA THR A 84 -9.99 12.16 0.76
C THR A 84 -10.07 12.78 -0.63
N GLU A 85 -9.12 12.52 -1.54
CA GLU A 85 -9.19 13.13 -2.87
C GLU A 85 -10.58 12.83 -3.44
N PRO A 86 -11.39 13.87 -3.69
CA PRO A 86 -12.74 13.64 -4.17
C PRO A 86 -12.58 12.92 -5.50
N ALA A 87 -13.32 11.82 -5.69
CA ALA A 87 -13.45 11.16 -6.98
C ALA A 87 -13.51 12.26 -8.06
N LYS A 88 -12.56 12.24 -9.02
CA LYS A 88 -12.28 13.34 -9.97
C LYS A 88 -13.52 14.17 -10.22
N SER A 89 -13.46 15.50 -10.03
CA SER A 89 -14.64 16.37 -10.10
C SER A 89 -15.54 16.03 -11.29
N ALA A 90 -16.88 16.14 -11.13
CA ALA A 90 -17.83 15.78 -12.19
C ALA A 90 -17.53 16.46 -13.55
N ARG A 91 -16.80 17.58 -13.54
CA ARG A 91 -16.25 18.23 -14.73
C ARG A 91 -15.14 17.40 -15.41
N HIS A 92 -14.19 16.87 -14.66
CA HIS A 92 -13.13 16.00 -15.20
C HIS A 92 -13.68 14.66 -15.70
N GLN A 93 -14.64 14.06 -15.00
CA GLN A 93 -15.30 12.84 -15.48
C GLN A 93 -16.07 13.09 -16.78
N ARG A 94 -16.85 14.19 -16.87
CA ARG A 94 -17.52 14.59 -18.11
C ARG A 94 -16.53 14.84 -19.26
N ALA A 95 -15.40 15.48 -18.98
CA ALA A 95 -14.38 15.74 -19.99
C ALA A 95 -13.70 14.47 -20.52
N VAL A 96 -13.47 13.45 -19.67
CA VAL A 96 -12.93 12.15 -20.08
C VAL A 96 -13.98 11.36 -20.87
N ASN A 97 -15.21 11.28 -20.37
CA ASN A 97 -16.31 10.58 -21.05
C ASN A 97 -16.60 11.17 -22.43
N ALA A 98 -16.56 12.51 -22.57
CA ALA A 98 -16.72 13.16 -23.86
C ALA A 98 -15.59 12.83 -24.86
N ARG A 99 -14.36 12.57 -24.39
CA ARG A 99 -13.26 12.12 -25.28
C ARG A 99 -13.50 10.70 -25.76
N TRP A 100 -13.93 9.80 -24.87
CA TRP A 100 -14.22 8.42 -25.24
C TRP A 100 -15.42 8.31 -26.18
N GLN A 101 -16.51 9.03 -25.90
CA GLN A 101 -17.68 9.08 -26.77
C GLN A 101 -17.35 9.58 -28.19
N ARG A 102 -16.46 10.58 -28.31
CA ARG A 102 -15.98 11.04 -29.64
C ARG A 102 -15.19 9.96 -30.37
N ARG A 103 -14.25 9.30 -29.68
CA ARG A 103 -13.47 8.20 -30.27
C ARG A 103 -14.37 7.06 -30.72
N ASP A 104 -15.36 6.69 -29.91
CA ASP A 104 -16.25 5.58 -30.21
C ASP A 104 -17.19 5.93 -31.38
N ALA A 105 -17.62 7.20 -31.49
CA ALA A 105 -18.39 7.70 -32.65
C ALA A 105 -17.54 7.71 -33.94
N GLU A 106 -16.28 8.14 -33.86
CA GLU A 106 -15.34 8.09 -34.99
C GLU A 106 -15.10 6.65 -35.47
N TRP A 107 -14.98 5.70 -34.53
CA TRP A 107 -14.83 4.28 -34.85
C TRP A 107 -16.09 3.65 -35.44
N ALA A 108 -17.27 4.08 -35.00
CA ALA A 108 -18.55 3.65 -35.60
C ALA A 108 -18.69 4.16 -37.04
N ALA A 109 -18.40 5.43 -37.29
CA ALA A 109 -18.45 6.03 -38.63
C ALA A 109 -17.45 5.37 -39.60
N ALA A 110 -16.24 5.03 -39.13
CA ALA A 110 -15.24 4.32 -39.92
C ALA A 110 -15.67 2.89 -40.31
N ARG A 111 -16.54 2.26 -39.52
CA ARG A 111 -17.09 0.93 -39.82
C ARG A 111 -18.24 0.98 -40.83
N GLU A 112 -19.06 2.02 -40.80
CA GLU A 112 -20.18 2.20 -41.72
C GLU A 112 -19.73 2.68 -43.11
N GLY A 113 -18.62 3.43 -43.20
CA GLY A 113 -18.04 3.90 -44.47
C GLY A 113 -17.17 2.89 -45.23
N SER A 114 -17.08 1.63 -44.76
CA SER A 114 -16.28 0.57 -45.38
C SER A 114 -17.13 -0.47 -46.15
N ALA A 115 -18.42 -0.21 -46.36
CA ALA A 115 -19.34 -0.98 -47.20
C ALA A 115 -19.51 -0.30 -48.57
#